data_AF-A0A9W8CUR1-F1
#
_entry.id   AF-A0A9W8CUR1-F1
#
_cell.length_a   1.000
_cell.length_b   1.000
_cell.length_c   1.000
_cell.angle_alpha   90.00
_cell.angle_beta   90.00
_cell.angle_gamma   90.00
#
_symmetry.space_group_name_H-M   'P 1'
#
loop_
_entity.id
_entity.type
_entity.pdbx_description
1 polymer ?
#
loop_
_entity_poly.entity_id
_entity_poly.type
_entity_poly.pdbx_seq_one_letter_code
_entity_poly.pdbx_strand_id
1 'polypeptide(L)'
;MIHDAQPDYYGKRLATCSSDGSIHLFEISGKQQKFLESLKGHSGPVWQVAWAHPKFGSVLASCSYDGTVLVWKETAGSGFAVIKKHDKHQASVNGISWAPHELGPVLLCGSSDGKTSLLTFTEEGVWDVQMIRSAHATGVNA
;
A
#
# COMPACT_ATOMS: atom_id res chain seq x y z
N MET A 1 5.08 3.63 16.91
CA MET A 1 4.01 2.64 17.16
C MET A 1 3.79 1.90 15.86
N ILE A 2 3.62 0.58 15.89
CA ILE A 2 3.27 -0.19 14.69
C ILE A 2 1.77 -0.06 14.49
N HIS A 3 1.33 0.32 13.28
CA HIS A 3 -0.09 0.52 12.98
C HIS A 3 -0.71 -0.72 12.33
N ASP A 4 -0.01 -1.32 11.38
CA ASP A 4 -0.47 -2.52 10.68
C ASP A 4 0.71 -3.46 10.38
N ALA A 5 0.38 -4.73 10.23
CA ALA A 5 1.31 -5.79 9.87
C ALA A 5 0.58 -6.85 9.05
N GLN A 6 1.02 -7.04 7.80
CA GLN A 6 0.38 -7.94 6.84
C GLN A 6 1.39 -8.94 6.26
N PRO A 7 1.14 -10.25 6.37
CA PRO A 7 1.93 -11.25 5.66
C PRO A 7 1.63 -11.17 4.15
N ASP A 8 2.58 -11.59 3.34
CA ASP A 8 2.34 -11.81 1.92
C ASP A 8 1.40 -13.01 1.69
N TYR A 9 0.95 -13.17 0.45
CA TYR A 9 -0.02 -14.21 0.07
C TYR A 9 0.41 -15.64 0.46
N TYR A 10 1.71 -15.92 0.48
CA TYR A 10 2.26 -17.24 0.82
C TYR A 10 2.76 -17.36 2.27
N GLY A 11 2.65 -16.30 3.08
CA GLY A 11 3.15 -16.25 4.46
C GLY A 11 4.68 -16.34 4.58
N LYS A 12 5.41 -16.04 3.52
CA LYS A 12 6.89 -16.03 3.47
C LYS A 12 7.48 -14.66 3.78
N ARG A 13 6.70 -13.60 3.64
CA ARG A 13 7.13 -12.23 3.93
C ARG A 13 6.14 -11.53 4.83
N LEU A 14 6.63 -10.60 5.63
CA LEU A 14 5.83 -9.72 6.49
C LEU A 14 6.17 -8.28 6.16
N ALA A 15 5.15 -7.48 5.89
CA ALA A 15 5.28 -6.03 5.86
C ALA A 15 4.72 -5.49 7.18
N THR A 16 5.48 -4.61 7.84
CA THR A 16 5.00 -3.86 9.00
C THR A 16 5.14 -2.36 8.73
N CYS A 17 4.20 -1.57 9.22
CA CYS A 17 4.23 -0.13 9.06
C CYS A 17 4.12 0.61 10.39
N SER A 18 4.80 1.75 10.47
CA SER A 18 5.01 2.47 11.73
C SER A 18 4.71 3.95 11.61
N SER A 19 4.49 4.60 12.75
CA SER A 19 4.34 6.05 12.86
C SER A 19 5.59 6.83 12.44
N ASP A 20 6.75 6.16 12.31
CA ASP A 20 8.01 6.75 11.85
C ASP A 20 8.08 6.96 10.32
N GLY A 21 7.01 6.64 9.59
CA GLY A 21 6.95 6.80 8.13
C GLY A 21 7.67 5.70 7.35
N SER A 22 8.19 4.69 8.04
CA SER A 22 8.92 3.57 7.45
C SER A 22 8.06 2.32 7.42
N ILE A 23 8.25 1.53 6.37
CA ILE A 23 7.71 0.18 6.25
C ILE A 23 8.89 -0.77 6.34
N HIS A 24 8.80 -1.81 7.16
CA HIS A 24 9.85 -2.81 7.29
C HIS A 24 9.38 -4.13 6.69
N LEU A 25 10.23 -4.70 5.83
CA LEU A 25 10.00 -6.00 5.24
C LEU A 25 10.83 -7.06 5.94
N PHE A 26 10.19 -8.17 6.27
CA PHE A 26 10.82 -9.33 6.87
C PHE A 26 10.53 -10.56 6.03
N GLU A 27 11.51 -11.45 5.91
CA GLU A 27 11.33 -12.82 5.46
C GLU A 27 11.02 -13.70 6.66
N ILE A 28 9.94 -14.47 6.57
CA ILE A 28 9.56 -15.45 7.57
C ILE A 28 9.89 -16.85 7.03
N SER A 29 10.71 -17.59 7.77
CA SER A 29 10.99 -19.00 7.53
C SER A 29 10.76 -19.79 8.83
N GLY A 30 9.54 -20.30 8.98
CA GLY A 30 9.12 -21.01 10.20
C GLY A 30 9.09 -20.07 11.41
N LYS A 31 9.96 -20.30 12.40
CA LYS A 31 10.10 -19.46 13.60
C LYS A 31 11.18 -18.37 13.46
N GLN A 32 11.90 -18.34 12.35
CA GLN A 32 12.93 -17.35 12.11
C GLN A 32 12.36 -16.19 11.30
N GLN A 33 12.71 -14.97 11.73
CA GLN A 33 12.46 -13.75 10.98
C GLN A 33 13.81 -13.16 10.56
N LYS A 34 13.91 -12.74 9.30
CA LYS A 34 15.08 -12.05 8.77
C LYS A 34 14.63 -10.71 8.23
N PHE A 35 15.23 -9.63 8.70
CA PHE A 35 15.01 -8.31 8.12
C PHE A 35 15.55 -8.28 6.68
N LEU A 36 14.72 -7.85 5.74
CA LEU A 36 15.07 -7.72 4.33
C LEU A 36 15.50 -6.28 4.03
N GLU A 37 14.56 -5.34 4.12
CA GLU A 37 14.80 -3.94 3.82
C GLU A 37 13.76 -3.03 4.48
N SER A 38 14.06 -1.73 4.50
CA SER A 38 13.16 -0.68 4.97
C SER A 38 12.75 0.21 3.80
N LEU A 39 11.46 0.29 3.55
CA LEU A 39 10.88 1.16 2.54
C LEU A 39 10.58 2.51 3.17
N LYS A 40 11.25 3.55 2.67
CA LYS A 40 11.10 4.92 3.13
C LYS A 40 10.68 5.79 1.95
N GLY A 41 9.59 6.52 2.13
CA GLY A 41 9.01 7.36 1.07
C GLY A 41 7.87 8.25 1.55
N HIS A 42 7.18 7.84 2.62
CA HIS A 42 6.18 8.66 3.29
C HIS A 42 6.84 9.73 4.17
N SER A 43 6.24 10.92 4.21
CA SER A 43 6.67 12.02 5.08
C SER A 43 5.94 12.04 6.43
N GLY A 44 4.99 11.12 6.64
CA GLY A 44 4.24 10.99 7.88
C GLY A 44 3.97 9.54 8.27
N PRO A 45 3.27 9.31 9.39
CA PRO A 45 2.86 7.98 9.85
C PRO A 45 2.22 7.14 8.75
N VAL A 46 2.63 5.88 8.63
CA VAL A 46 2.00 4.92 7.70
C VAL A 46 0.93 4.15 8.46
N TRP A 47 -0.31 4.22 7.97
CA TRP A 47 -1.47 3.64 8.66
C TRP A 47 -1.68 2.18 8.33
N GLN A 48 -1.59 1.84 7.05
CA GLN A 48 -1.90 0.50 6.58
C GLN A 48 -0.97 0.09 5.43
N VAL A 49 -0.73 -1.22 5.34
CA VAL A 49 -0.02 -1.85 4.23
C VAL A 49 -0.87 -2.98 3.65
N ALA A 50 -0.79 -3.21 2.34
CA ALA A 50 -1.56 -4.27 1.70
C ALA A 50 -0.78 -4.91 0.56
N TRP A 51 -0.63 -6.23 0.60
CA TRP A 51 -0.01 -7.01 -0.48
C TRP A 51 -0.99 -7.23 -1.62
N ALA A 52 -0.52 -7.02 -2.85
CA ALA A 52 -1.28 -7.40 -4.03
C ALA A 52 -1.21 -8.92 -4.24
N HIS A 53 -2.11 -9.44 -5.06
CA HIS A 53 -2.08 -10.85 -5.44
C HIS A 53 -0.80 -11.17 -6.25
N PRO A 54 -0.13 -12.31 -5.99
CA PRO A 54 1.14 -12.66 -6.62
C PRO A 54 1.10 -12.78 -8.15
N LYS A 55 -0.11 -12.92 -8.73
CA LYS A 55 -0.33 -12.87 -10.19
C LYS A 55 0.22 -11.59 -10.83
N PHE A 56 0.26 -10.48 -10.08
CA PHE A 56 0.77 -9.19 -10.56
C PHE A 56 2.22 -8.92 -10.16
N GLY A 57 2.89 -9.93 -9.58
CA GLY A 57 4.22 -9.84 -8.98
C GLY A 57 4.20 -9.44 -7.51
N SER A 58 5.38 -9.26 -6.93
CA SER A 58 5.55 -8.77 -5.56
C SER A 58 5.27 -7.26 -5.51
N VAL A 59 4.00 -6.92 -5.27
CA VAL A 59 3.55 -5.52 -5.17
C VAL A 59 2.96 -5.28 -3.77
N LEU A 60 3.36 -4.18 -3.16
CA LEU A 60 2.88 -3.73 -1.86
C LEU A 60 2.31 -2.31 -2.00
N ALA A 61 1.15 -2.05 -1.42
CA ALA A 61 0.61 -0.71 -1.27
C ALA A 61 0.77 -0.24 0.18
N SER A 62 0.98 1.06 0.37
CA SER A 62 1.01 1.70 1.68
C SER A 62 0.30 3.05 1.65
N CYS A 63 -0.41 3.37 2.72
CA CYS A 63 -1.08 4.66 2.89
C CYS A 63 -0.65 5.39 4.15
N SER A 64 -0.66 6.72 4.09
CA SER A 64 -0.11 7.55 5.15
C SER A 64 -0.97 8.75 5.50
N TYR A 65 -0.72 9.26 6.71
CA TYR A 65 -1.20 10.54 7.19
C TYR A 65 -0.80 11.72 6.29
N ASP A 66 0.28 11.59 5.52
CA ASP A 66 0.72 12.62 4.57
C ASP A 66 -0.22 12.83 3.36
N GLY A 67 -1.33 12.07 3.29
CA GLY A 67 -2.30 12.14 2.20
C GLY A 67 -1.86 11.40 0.95
N THR A 68 -0.77 10.63 1.03
CA THR A 68 -0.23 9.88 -0.10
C THR A 68 -0.44 8.38 0.04
N VAL A 69 -0.57 7.74 -1.12
CA VAL A 69 -0.52 6.29 -1.28
C VAL A 69 0.67 5.97 -2.17
N LEU A 70 1.54 5.10 -1.68
CA LEU A 70 2.69 4.60 -2.43
C LEU A 70 2.45 3.15 -2.81
N VAL A 71 2.74 2.82 -4.06
CA VAL A 71 2.78 1.45 -4.54
C VAL A 71 4.21 1.08 -4.85
N TRP A 72 4.65 0.02 -4.20
CA TRP A 72 6.00 -0.54 -4.23
C TRP A 72 5.98 -1.81 -5.04
N LYS A 73 6.96 -1.99 -5.93
CA LYS A 73 7.14 -3.24 -6.68
C LYS A 73 8.58 -3.71 -6.53
N GLU A 74 8.73 -4.98 -6.22
CA GLU A 74 10.04 -5.62 -6.20
C GLU A 74 10.56 -5.78 -7.62
N THR A 75 11.79 -5.36 -7.86
CA THR A 75 12.51 -5.63 -9.10
C THR A 75 13.68 -6.56 -8.82
N ALA A 76 13.89 -7.56 -9.69
CA ALA A 76 14.94 -8.55 -9.52
C ALA A 76 16.31 -7.87 -9.36
N GLY A 77 16.95 -8.07 -8.21
CA GLY A 77 18.28 -7.54 -7.91
C GLY A 77 18.33 -6.07 -7.44
N SER A 78 17.20 -5.38 -7.28
CA SER A 78 17.18 -3.97 -6.84
C SER A 78 16.24 -3.66 -5.67
N GLY A 79 15.60 -4.68 -5.09
CA GLY A 79 14.67 -4.51 -3.97
C GLY A 79 13.34 -3.89 -4.41
N PHE A 80 12.58 -3.37 -3.44
CA PHE A 80 11.32 -2.69 -3.72
C PHE A 80 11.54 -1.21 -4.09
N ALA A 81 10.93 -0.79 -5.19
CA ALA A 81 10.93 0.59 -5.65
C ALA A 81 9.50 1.12 -5.76
N VAL A 82 9.34 2.43 -5.55
CA VAL A 82 8.05 3.11 -5.76
C VAL A 82 7.76 3.15 -7.26
N ILE A 83 6.70 2.47 -7.70
CA ILE A 83 6.21 2.50 -9.09
C ILE A 83 5.06 3.48 -9.28
N LYS A 84 4.39 3.88 -8.18
CA LYS A 84 3.35 4.89 -8.22
C LYS A 84 3.29 5.65 -6.90
N LYS A 85 3.21 6.97 -7.02
CA LYS A 85 2.78 7.86 -5.95
C LYS A 85 1.42 8.44 -6.33
N HIS A 86 0.48 8.41 -5.39
CA HIS A 86 -0.82 9.05 -5.50
C HIS A 86 -0.97 10.04 -4.35
N ASP A 87 -1.09 11.32 -4.68
CA ASP A 87 -1.05 12.47 -3.76
C ASP A 87 -2.23 13.42 -4.00
N LYS A 88 -3.33 12.90 -4.56
CA LYS A 88 -4.52 13.71 -4.86
C LYS A 88 -5.47 13.87 -3.67
N HIS A 89 -5.25 13.14 -2.58
CA HIS A 89 -6.04 13.29 -1.36
C HIS A 89 -5.57 14.51 -0.57
N GLN A 90 -6.52 15.25 0.00
CA GLN A 90 -6.22 16.48 0.74
C GLN A 90 -6.05 16.24 2.25
N ALA A 91 -6.29 15.01 2.71
CA ALA A 91 -6.15 14.60 4.09
C ALA A 91 -5.62 13.16 4.17
N SER A 92 -5.35 12.71 5.40
CA SER A 92 -4.85 11.37 5.74
C SER A 92 -5.60 10.27 4.98
N VAL A 93 -4.84 9.36 4.37
CA VAL A 93 -5.38 8.12 3.79
C VAL A 93 -5.29 7.04 4.85
N ASN A 94 -6.44 6.68 5.41
CA ASN A 94 -6.49 5.82 6.58
C ASN A 94 -6.54 4.33 6.18
N GLY A 95 -7.14 4.02 5.04
CA GLY A 95 -7.37 2.65 4.64
C GLY A 95 -7.06 2.39 3.16
N ILE A 96 -6.55 1.19 2.90
CA ILE A 96 -6.32 0.65 1.55
C ILE A 96 -6.77 -0.80 1.45
N SER A 97 -7.22 -1.20 0.27
CA SER A 97 -7.60 -2.59 0.00
C SER A 97 -7.41 -2.94 -1.47
N TRP A 98 -6.78 -4.07 -1.76
CA TRP A 98 -6.70 -4.62 -3.10
C TRP A 98 -8.01 -5.34 -3.45
N ALA A 99 -8.51 -5.10 -4.66
CA ALA A 99 -9.64 -5.84 -5.20
C ALA A 99 -9.26 -7.31 -5.46
N PRO A 100 -10.27 -8.20 -5.54
CA PRO A 100 -10.07 -9.58 -5.97
C PRO A 100 -9.31 -9.65 -7.30
N HIS A 101 -8.34 -10.56 -7.38
CA HIS A 101 -7.41 -10.65 -8.51
C HIS A 101 -8.07 -10.98 -9.86
N GLU A 102 -9.31 -11.45 -9.86
CA GLU A 102 -10.13 -11.69 -11.05
C GLU A 102 -10.53 -10.39 -11.77
N LEU A 103 -10.69 -9.30 -11.01
CA LEU A 103 -11.04 -7.98 -11.54
C LEU A 103 -9.82 -7.21 -12.06
N GLY A 104 -8.62 -7.78 -11.91
CA GLY A 104 -7.36 -7.11 -12.18
C GLY A 104 -6.78 -6.42 -10.94
N PRO A 105 -5.66 -5.71 -11.09
CA PRO A 105 -4.94 -5.12 -9.97
C PRO A 105 -5.50 -3.73 -9.65
N VAL A 106 -6.64 -3.71 -8.99
CA VAL A 106 -7.32 -2.48 -8.55
C VAL A 106 -7.04 -2.27 -7.07
N LEU A 107 -6.58 -1.09 -6.71
CA LEU A 107 -6.37 -0.65 -5.33
C LEU A 107 -7.41 0.40 -4.97
N LEU A 108 -8.16 0.16 -3.90
CA LEU A 108 -9.07 1.14 -3.32
C LEU A 108 -8.38 1.85 -2.15
N CYS A 109 -8.50 3.17 -2.11
CA CYS A 109 -7.94 4.03 -1.07
C CYS A 109 -9.05 4.90 -0.47
N GLY A 110 -9.13 4.93 0.86
CA GLY A 110 -10.07 5.74 1.62
C GLY A 110 -9.39 6.85 2.38
N SER A 111 -9.78 8.10 2.11
CA SER A 111 -9.23 9.28 2.80
C SER A 111 -10.22 9.90 3.76
N SER A 112 -9.66 10.57 4.77
CA SER A 112 -10.38 11.45 5.70
C SER A 112 -11.01 12.65 4.99
N ASP A 113 -10.62 12.96 3.75
CA ASP A 113 -11.19 14.07 2.97
C ASP A 113 -12.60 13.79 2.39
N GLY A 114 -13.19 12.64 2.73
CA GLY A 114 -14.52 12.22 2.24
C GLY A 114 -14.49 11.57 0.87
N LYS A 115 -13.30 11.46 0.25
CA LYS A 115 -13.11 10.89 -1.08
C LYS A 115 -12.50 9.51 -0.99
N THR A 116 -12.85 8.68 -1.96
CA THR A 116 -12.19 7.41 -2.22
C THR A 116 -11.55 7.45 -3.60
N SER A 117 -10.41 6.81 -3.76
CA SER A 117 -9.77 6.64 -5.06
C SER A 117 -9.61 5.18 -5.40
N LEU A 118 -9.77 4.87 -6.68
CA LEU A 118 -9.47 3.57 -7.27
C LEU A 118 -8.29 3.77 -8.19
N LEU A 119 -7.22 3.01 -7.92
CA LEU A 119 -6.03 2.99 -8.74
C LEU A 119 -5.96 1.64 -9.43
N THR A 120 -6.04 1.65 -10.75
CA THR A 120 -5.90 0.44 -11.57
C THR A 120 -4.55 0.51 -12.26
N PHE A 121 -3.69 -0.48 -12.07
CA PHE A 121 -2.46 -0.58 -12.86
C PHE A 121 -2.58 -1.63 -13.95
N THR A 122 -1.93 -1.40 -15.07
CA THR A 122 -1.86 -2.37 -16.17
C THR A 122 -0.49 -3.04 -16.18
N GLU A 123 -0.37 -4.20 -16.80
CA GLU A 123 0.93 -4.89 -16.96
C GLU A 123 1.95 -4.02 -17.72
N GLU A 124 1.48 -3.08 -18.54
CA GLU A 124 2.28 -2.09 -19.26
C GLU A 124 2.78 -0.92 -18.39
N GLY A 125 2.41 -0.89 -17.10
CA GLY A 125 2.81 0.17 -16.17
C GLY A 125 1.97 1.45 -16.29
N VAL A 126 0.91 1.44 -17.09
CA VAL A 126 -0.06 2.54 -17.16
C VAL A 126 -0.98 2.49 -15.95
N TRP A 127 -1.24 3.65 -15.35
CA TRP A 127 -2.09 3.79 -14.17
C TRP A 127 -3.33 4.60 -14.52
N ASP A 128 -4.50 3.98 -14.38
CA ASP A 128 -5.76 4.70 -14.34
C ASP A 128 -6.12 5.05 -12.88
N VAL A 129 -6.61 6.27 -12.68
CA VAL A 129 -6.94 6.79 -11.35
C VAL A 129 -8.32 7.40 -11.39
N GLN A 130 -9.29 6.67 -10.86
CA GLN A 130 -10.64 7.16 -10.68
C GLN A 130 -10.81 7.69 -9.25
N MET A 131 -11.39 8.88 -9.12
CA MET A 131 -11.66 9.48 -7.80
C MET A 131 -13.16 9.68 -7.62
N ILE A 132 -13.69 9.10 -6.55
CA ILE A 132 -15.07 9.26 -6.12
C ILE A 132 -15.10 10.38 -5.08
N ARG A 133 -15.60 11.54 -5.49
CA ARG A 133 -15.50 12.80 -4.72
C ARG A 133 -16.54 12.94 -3.61
N SER A 134 -17.56 12.07 -3.57
CA SER A 134 -18.65 12.12 -2.60
C SER A 134 -19.01 10.71 -2.13
N ALA A 135 -18.01 9.99 -1.61
CA ALA A 135 -18.24 8.67 -1.04
C ALA A 135 -19.01 8.81 0.29
N HIS A 136 -18.52 9.67 1.21
CA HIS A 136 -19.18 9.97 2.48
C HIS A 136 -18.92 11.42 2.93
N ALA A 137 -19.88 12.02 3.63
CA ALA A 137 -19.80 13.40 4.14
C ALA A 137 -18.81 13.59 5.30
N THR A 138 -18.45 12.52 6.01
CA THR A 138 -17.66 12.53 7.25
C THR A 138 -16.27 11.87 7.13
N GLY A 139 -15.83 11.52 5.92
CA GLY A 139 -14.53 10.87 5.72
C GLY A 139 -14.54 9.37 5.98
N VAL A 140 -13.52 8.67 5.49
CA VAL A 140 -13.27 7.25 5.81
C VAL A 140 -12.38 7.18 7.04
N ASN A 141 -12.82 6.47 8.09
CA ASN A 141 -11.97 6.10 9.22
C ASN A 141 -11.58 4.63 9.08
N ALA A 142 -10.33 4.30 9.44
CA ALA A 142 -9.83 2.92 9.43
C ALA A 142 -10.05 2.23 10.77
#